data_AF-A0AAE3VCA4-F1
#
_entry.id   AF-A0AAE3VCA4-F1
#
_cell.length_a   1.000
_cell.length_b   1.000
_cell.length_c   1.000
_cell.angle_alpha   90.00
_cell.angle_beta   90.00
_cell.angle_gamma   90.00
#
_symmetry.space_group_name_H-M   'P 1'
#
loop_
_entity.id
_entity.type
_entity.pdbx_description
1 polymer ?
#
loop_
_entity_poly.entity_id
_entity_poly.type
_entity_poly.pdbx_seq_one_letter_code
_entity_poly.pdbx_strand_id
1 'polypeptide(L)'
;MTKLNRLFLRLEKDGFTVRKSELCNVDCTGINAPVLIIDTNYEGFYPPKSVFDKQGMIRNICKNRFSVQARGYYTALFIREWLPHEKHL
;
A
#
# COMPACT_ATOMS: atom_id res chain seq x y z
N MET A 1 10.61 13.59 -9.91
CA MET A 1 10.37 12.37 -9.09
C MET A 1 9.00 12.46 -8.43
N THR A 2 8.09 11.49 -8.65
CA THR A 2 6.72 11.48 -8.10
C THR A 2 6.70 11.24 -6.58
N LYS A 3 5.58 11.52 -5.90
CA LYS A 3 5.46 11.24 -4.45
C LYS A 3 5.50 9.73 -4.20
N LEU A 4 4.83 8.95 -5.03
CA LEU A 4 4.86 7.49 -4.97
C LEU A 4 6.29 6.92 -5.13
N ASN A 5 7.10 7.48 -6.04
CA ASN A 5 8.51 7.06 -6.18
C ASN A 5 9.37 7.41 -4.95
N ARG A 6 9.10 8.54 -4.28
CA ARG A 6 9.78 8.88 -3.02
C ARG A 6 9.38 7.92 -1.89
N LEU A 7 8.11 7.54 -1.84
CA LEU A 7 7.63 6.55 -0.88
C LEU A 7 8.26 5.17 -1.12
N PHE A 8 8.34 4.73 -2.37
CA PHE A 8 8.99 3.48 -2.77
C PHE A 8 10.41 3.39 -2.21
N LEU A 9 11.27 4.40 -2.46
CA LEU A 9 12.65 4.39 -1.95
C LEU A 9 12.73 4.38 -0.43
N ARG A 10 11.81 5.08 0.25
CA ARG A 10 11.77 5.08 1.71
C ARG A 10 11.44 3.68 2.26
N LEU A 11 10.43 3.03 1.69
CA LEU A 11 10.00 1.71 2.14
C LEU A 11 11.06 0.64 1.87
N GLU A 12 11.75 0.68 0.71
CA GLU A 12 12.89 -0.21 0.46
C GLU A 12 14.02 0.02 1.46
N LYS A 13 14.34 1.29 1.77
CA LYS A 13 15.35 1.63 2.78
C LYS A 13 14.98 1.10 4.18
N ASP A 14 13.69 1.11 4.50
CA ASP A 14 13.15 0.57 5.76
C ASP A 14 13.04 -0.97 5.75
N GLY A 15 13.48 -1.64 4.67
CA GLY A 15 13.59 -3.10 4.57
C GLY A 15 12.34 -3.83 4.08
N PHE A 16 11.35 -3.11 3.54
CA PHE A 16 10.14 -3.72 2.99
C PHE A 16 10.34 -4.20 1.55
N THR A 17 9.77 -5.35 1.21
CA THR A 17 9.70 -5.83 -0.18
C THR A 17 8.55 -5.11 -0.89
N VAL A 18 8.89 -4.15 -1.76
CA VAL A 18 7.93 -3.30 -2.46
C VAL A 18 7.96 -3.55 -3.96
N ARG A 19 6.79 -3.71 -4.58
CA ARG A 19 6.62 -3.83 -6.03
C ARG A 19 5.81 -2.66 -6.56
N LYS A 20 6.21 -2.12 -7.72
CA LYS A 20 5.39 -1.14 -8.46
C LYS A 20 4.41 -1.91 -9.34
N SER A 21 3.17 -1.48 -9.36
CA SER A 21 2.12 -2.04 -10.22
C SER A 21 1.16 -0.93 -10.63
N GLU A 22 0.18 -1.28 -11.45
CA GLU A 22 -0.97 -0.45 -11.75
C GLU A 22 -2.23 -1.17 -11.28
N LEU A 23 -3.17 -0.41 -10.71
CA LEU A 23 -4.54 -0.85 -10.48
C LEU A 23 -5.38 -0.36 -11.65
N CYS A 24 -6.02 -1.29 -12.36
CA CYS A 24 -6.96 -0.93 -13.41
C CYS A 24 -8.24 -0.34 -12.81
N ASN A 25 -8.70 0.75 -13.41
CA ASN A 25 -10.07 1.24 -13.26
C ASN A 25 -10.50 1.51 -11.80
N VAL A 26 -9.62 2.14 -11.00
CA VAL A 26 -9.85 2.36 -9.55
C VAL A 26 -11.13 3.13 -9.25
N ASP A 27 -11.59 3.96 -10.18
CA ASP A 27 -12.74 4.87 -10.07
C ASP A 27 -13.76 4.67 -11.19
N CYS A 28 -13.75 3.53 -11.88
CA CYS A 28 -14.63 3.25 -13.01
C CYS A 28 -14.45 4.22 -14.21
N THR A 29 -13.36 5.00 -14.28
CA THR A 29 -13.09 5.95 -15.38
C THR A 29 -12.30 5.36 -16.55
N GLY A 30 -11.82 4.13 -16.41
CA GLY A 30 -10.91 3.49 -17.37
C GLY A 30 -9.44 3.89 -17.22
N ILE A 31 -9.09 4.74 -16.24
CA ILE A 31 -7.71 5.15 -15.98
C ILE A 31 -7.04 4.19 -15.00
N ASN A 32 -5.83 3.75 -15.35
CA ASN A 32 -4.98 2.98 -14.45
C ASN A 32 -4.30 3.89 -13.42
N ALA A 33 -4.32 3.49 -12.15
CA ALA A 33 -3.65 4.22 -11.09
C ALA A 33 -2.36 3.51 -10.67
N PRO A 34 -1.20 4.21 -10.62
CA PRO A 34 0.02 3.62 -10.13
C PRO A 34 -0.12 3.30 -8.63
N VAL A 35 0.30 2.09 -8.25
CA VAL A 35 0.20 1.55 -6.89
C VAL A 35 1.54 0.95 -6.47
N LEU A 36 1.82 0.99 -5.18
CA LEU A 36 2.87 0.17 -4.56
C LEU A 36 2.20 -1.01 -3.87
N ILE A 37 2.74 -2.20 -4.08
CA ILE A 37 2.32 -3.43 -3.41
C ILE A 37 3.43 -3.81 -2.44
N ILE A 38 3.09 -4.02 -1.18
CA ILE A 38 4.00 -4.57 -0.17
C ILE A 38 3.48 -5.94 0.23
N ASP A 39 4.26 -6.97 -0.04
CA ASP A 39 3.97 -8.33 0.40
C ASP A 39 4.35 -8.45 1.89
N THR A 40 3.44 -8.97 2.70
CA THR A 40 3.68 -9.18 4.15
C THR A 40 4.48 -10.47 4.43
N ASN A 41 4.77 -11.25 3.38
CA ASN A 41 5.38 -12.58 3.40
C ASN A 41 4.63 -13.57 4.30
N TYR A 42 3.34 -13.34 4.49
CA TYR A 42 2.46 -14.20 5.28
C TYR A 42 1.71 -15.16 4.36
N GLU A 43 1.66 -16.43 4.75
CA GLU A 43 0.88 -17.47 4.10
C GLU A 43 -0.01 -18.15 5.16
N GLY A 44 -1.28 -18.39 4.82
CA GLY A 44 -2.23 -19.09 5.67
C GLY A 44 -3.56 -18.35 5.88
N PHE A 45 -4.47 -18.97 6.63
CA PHE A 45 -5.83 -18.46 6.82
C PHE A 45 -5.95 -17.33 7.87
N TYR A 46 -5.10 -17.34 8.91
CA TYR A 46 -5.17 -16.42 10.05
C TYR A 46 -3.84 -15.69 10.32
N PRO A 47 -3.71 -14.41 9.91
CA PRO A 47 -2.46 -13.67 10.10
C PRO A 47 -2.10 -13.53 11.59
N PRO A 48 -0.84 -13.81 11.98
CA PRO A 48 -0.38 -13.59 13.34
C PRO A 48 -0.24 -12.09 13.64
N LYS A 49 -0.14 -11.76 14.93
CA LYS A 49 0.03 -10.37 15.42
C LYS A 49 1.15 -9.61 14.69
N SER A 50 2.27 -10.29 14.40
CA SER A 50 3.41 -9.70 13.70
C SER A 50 3.09 -9.15 12.30
N VAL A 51 2.09 -9.73 11.62
CA VAL A 51 1.60 -9.20 10.33
C VAL A 51 0.87 -7.88 10.55
N PHE A 52 0.00 -7.80 11.57
CA PHE A 52 -0.71 -6.57 11.91
C PHE A 52 0.26 -5.47 12.37
N ASP A 53 1.29 -5.81 13.14
CA ASP A 53 2.32 -4.88 13.58
C ASP A 53 3.06 -4.29 12.36
N LYS A 54 3.48 -5.14 11.41
CA LYS A 54 4.08 -4.69 10.12
C LYS A 54 3.13 -3.78 9.34
N GLN A 55 1.85 -4.16 9.23
CA GLN A 55 0.87 -3.34 8.54
C GLN A 55 0.67 -1.99 9.24
N GLY A 56 0.69 -1.96 10.57
CA GLY A 56 0.63 -0.74 11.38
C GLY A 56 1.81 0.20 11.10
N MET A 57 3.02 -0.34 11.01
CA MET A 57 4.21 0.43 10.63
C MET A 57 4.05 1.08 9.25
N ILE A 58 3.61 0.31 8.26
CA ILE A 58 3.40 0.79 6.89
C ILE A 58 2.30 1.87 6.85
N ARG A 59 1.18 1.66 7.57
CA ARG A 59 0.10 2.65 7.69
C ARG A 59 0.60 3.96 8.31
N ASN A 60 1.45 3.89 9.33
CA ASN A 60 2.04 5.07 9.95
C ASN A 60 2.97 5.84 9.01
N ILE A 61 3.80 5.14 8.21
CA ILE A 61 4.66 5.76 7.19
C ILE A 61 3.82 6.51 6.14
N CYS A 62 2.68 5.94 5.77
CA CYS A 62 1.80 6.44 4.72
C CYS A 62 0.77 7.48 5.19
N LYS A 63 0.66 7.67 6.51
CA LYS A 63 -0.40 8.46 7.17
C LYS A 63 -0.57 9.84 6.52
N ASN A 64 -1.82 10.23 6.32
CA ASN A 64 -2.26 11.52 5.75
C ASN A 64 -1.83 11.81 4.29
N ARG A 65 -1.05 10.93 3.64
CA ARG A 65 -0.49 11.19 2.30
C ARG A 65 -0.89 10.15 1.26
N PHE A 66 -1.14 8.93 1.69
CA PHE A 66 -1.48 7.82 0.82
C PHE A 66 -2.62 6.99 1.40
N SER A 67 -3.44 6.42 0.51
CA SER A 67 -4.42 5.41 0.84
C SER A 67 -3.72 4.05 0.98
N VAL A 68 -3.99 3.32 2.06
CA VAL A 68 -3.41 2.00 2.34
C VAL A 68 -4.53 0.99 2.54
N GLN A 69 -4.61 0.01 1.64
CA GLN A 69 -5.64 -1.02 1.64
C GLN A 69 -5.01 -2.42 1.78
N ALA A 70 -5.51 -3.20 2.73
CA ALA A 70 -5.13 -4.61 2.83
C ALA A 70 -5.88 -5.42 1.76
N ARG A 71 -5.17 -6.34 1.10
CA ARG A 71 -5.67 -7.20 0.04
C ARG A 71 -5.20 -8.64 0.23
N GLY A 72 -5.95 -9.57 -0.37
CA GLY A 72 -5.64 -11.00 -0.35
C GLY A 72 -5.53 -11.57 1.06
N TYR A 73 -6.55 -11.43 1.92
CA TYR A 73 -6.49 -11.92 3.31
C TYR A 73 -5.25 -11.44 4.09
N TYR A 74 -4.93 -10.16 4.00
CA TYR A 74 -3.81 -9.51 4.70
C TYR A 74 -2.41 -9.91 4.20
N THR A 75 -2.31 -10.70 3.12
CA THR A 75 -1.04 -11.09 2.51
C THR A 75 -0.32 -9.92 1.85
N ALA A 76 -1.04 -8.91 1.36
CA ALA A 76 -0.47 -7.75 0.71
C ALA A 76 -1.13 -6.42 1.16
N LEU A 77 -0.37 -5.34 1.08
CA LEU A 77 -0.85 -3.97 1.21
C LEU A 77 -0.69 -3.22 -0.11
N PHE A 78 -1.77 -2.58 -0.54
CA PHE A 78 -1.81 -1.74 -1.73
C PHE A 78 -1.78 -0.28 -1.29
N ILE A 79 -0.84 0.49 -1.80
CA ILE A 79 -0.59 1.88 -1.42
C ILE A 79 -0.66 2.77 -2.65
N ARG A 80 -1.52 3.78 -2.62
CA ARG A 80 -1.70 4.74 -3.71
C ARG A 80 -1.89 6.16 -3.19
N GLU A 81 -1.74 7.14 -4.07
CA GLU A 81 -2.14 8.51 -3.73
C GLU A 81 -3.66 8.56 -3.48
N TRP A 82 -4.08 9.43 -2.56
CA TRP A 82 -5.49 9.65 -2.26
C TRP A 82 -6.22 10.14 -3.50
N LEU A 83 -7.41 9.60 -3.75
CA LEU A 83 -8.32 10.22 -4.69
C LEU A 83 -8.86 11.53 -4.09
N PRO A 84 -9.27 12.50 -4.92
CA PRO A 84 -9.78 13.79 -4.44
C PRO A 84 -10.87 13.69 -3.37
N HIS A 85 -11.71 12.64 -3.42
CA HIS A 85 -12.83 12.42 -2.50
C HIS A 85 -12.45 11.68 -1.20
N GLU A 86 -11.25 11.13 -1.09
CA GLU A 86 -10.84 10.28 0.05
C GLU A 86 -10.03 11.02 1.12
N LYS A 87 -9.68 12.30 0.89
CA LYS A 87 -8.78 13.09 1.74
C LYS A 87 -9.28 13.36 3.18
N HIS A 88 -10.49 12.93 3.51
CA HIS A 88 -11.20 13.23 4.75
C HIS A 88 -11.47 11.99 5.64
N LEU A 89 -10.94 10.82 5.28
CA LEU A 89 -11.00 9.58 6.07
C LEU A 89 -9.65 9.31 6.76
#